data_AF-A0A2D3NUD8-F1
#
_entry.id   AF-A0A2D3NUD8-F1
#
_cell.length_a   1.000
_cell.length_b   1.000
_cell.length_c   1.000
_cell.angle_alpha   90.00
_cell.angle_beta   90.00
_cell.angle_gamma   90.00
#
_symmetry.space_group_name_H-M   'P 1'
#
loop_
_entity.id
_entity.type
_entity.pdbx_description
1 polymer ?
#
loop_
_entity_poly.entity_id
_entity_poly.type
_entity_poly.pdbx_seq_one_letter_code
_entity_poly.pdbx_strand_id
1 'polypeptide(L)'
;MKKFFYVLFFVISIFTFASDENGLGIVEDSDLRAAGVKVENIKKAKDLMKQVSSNYELRLLERKQLELQINKYILDNPEKYLKKIDDLFDRIGAIEATIMKERLRSQIQMKKYITADQYMKAKEIALKRLSK
;
A
#
# COMPACT_ATOMS: atom_id res chain seq x y z
N MET A 1 -15.09 18.85 -16.46
CA MET A 1 -14.01 17.86 -16.28
C MET A 1 -13.07 18.10 -15.08
N LYS A 2 -13.25 19.14 -14.24
CA LYS A 2 -12.45 19.31 -13.01
C LYS A 2 -12.97 18.55 -11.79
N LYS A 3 -14.28 18.21 -11.75
CA LYS A 3 -14.90 17.51 -10.61
C LYS A 3 -14.56 16.01 -10.52
N PHE A 4 -14.17 15.38 -11.63
CA PHE A 4 -13.79 13.96 -11.64
C PHE A 4 -12.41 13.71 -11.01
N PHE A 5 -11.47 14.64 -11.16
CA PHE A 5 -10.15 14.55 -10.54
C PHE A 5 -10.20 14.66 -9.01
N TYR A 6 -11.10 15.49 -8.46
CA TYR A 6 -11.29 15.60 -7.02
C TYR A 6 -11.90 14.34 -6.40
N VAL A 7 -12.82 13.67 -7.10
CA VAL A 7 -13.39 12.40 -6.62
C VAL A 7 -12.34 11.27 -6.67
N LEU A 8 -11.49 11.23 -7.70
CA LEU A 8 -10.41 10.24 -7.77
C LEU A 8 -9.36 10.45 -6.67
N PHE A 9 -9.08 11.71 -6.29
CA PHE A 9 -8.18 12.03 -5.18
C PHE A 9 -8.81 11.74 -3.81
N PHE A 10 -10.11 11.96 -3.65
CA PHE A 10 -10.84 11.70 -2.39
C PHE A 10 -11.06 10.22 -2.08
N VAL A 11 -11.18 9.34 -3.08
CA VAL A 11 -11.29 7.90 -2.85
C VAL A 11 -9.96 7.30 -2.34
N ILE A 12 -8.84 7.98 -2.59
CA ILE A 12 -7.50 7.56 -2.15
C ILE A 12 -7.17 8.06 -0.74
N SER A 13 -7.74 9.20 -0.30
CA SER A 13 -7.34 9.87 0.95
C SER A 13 -8.02 9.34 2.22
N ILE A 14 -9.11 8.56 2.14
CA ILE A 14 -9.82 8.08 3.36
C ILE A 14 -9.15 6.82 3.96
N PHE A 15 -8.17 6.24 3.26
CA PHE A 15 -7.50 5.03 3.71
C PHE A 15 -5.99 5.12 3.48
N THR A 16 -5.35 5.99 4.26
CA THR A 16 -3.95 5.86 4.65
C THR A 16 -3.77 4.61 5.53
N PHE A 17 -4.11 3.45 4.97
CA PHE A 17 -3.52 2.20 5.41
C PHE A 17 -2.05 2.25 5.00
N ALA A 18 -1.19 2.08 6.00
CA ALA A 18 0.26 1.99 5.95
C ALA A 18 1.01 3.33 5.79
N SER A 19 1.35 3.93 6.92
CA SER A 19 2.66 4.52 7.14
C SER A 19 3.22 3.94 8.44
N ASP A 20 4.31 3.20 8.29
CA ASP A 20 5.32 2.75 9.24
C ASP A 20 4.98 1.79 10.41
N GLU A 21 5.73 0.69 10.37
CA GLU A 21 6.12 -0.28 11.40
C GLU A 21 5.14 -1.30 11.99
N ASN A 22 3.83 -1.10 12.07
CA ASN A 22 2.97 -2.13 12.68
C ASN A 22 1.58 -2.21 12.07
N GLY A 23 1.50 -2.65 10.82
CA GLY A 23 0.38 -3.46 10.30
C GLY A 23 -1.05 -2.90 10.32
N LEU A 24 -1.40 -1.84 11.05
CA LEU A 24 -2.72 -1.22 11.14
C LEU A 24 -2.60 0.25 11.61
N GLY A 25 -1.38 0.80 11.62
CA GLY A 25 -1.07 2.11 12.20
C GLY A 25 -1.05 2.05 13.72
N ILE A 26 -1.66 3.04 14.38
CA ILE A 26 -1.73 3.15 15.86
C ILE A 26 -2.64 2.11 16.53
N VAL A 27 -3.34 1.28 15.76
CA VAL A 27 -4.35 0.34 16.25
C VAL A 27 -3.69 -1.00 16.60
N GLU A 28 -3.80 -1.41 17.85
CA GLU A 28 -3.28 -2.69 18.34
C GLU A 28 -4.34 -3.81 18.28
N ASP A 29 -3.88 -5.05 18.39
CA ASP A 29 -4.76 -6.24 18.46
C ASP A 29 -5.74 -6.18 19.65
N SER A 30 -5.38 -5.48 20.73
CA SER A 30 -6.24 -5.20 21.89
C SER A 30 -7.43 -4.30 21.51
N ASP A 31 -7.20 -3.27 20.71
CA ASP A 31 -8.22 -2.33 20.25
C ASP A 31 -9.21 -2.98 19.28
N LEU A 32 -8.71 -3.82 18.37
CA LEU A 32 -9.54 -4.60 17.45
C LEU A 32 -10.42 -5.61 18.19
N ARG A 33 -9.87 -6.28 19.22
CA ARG A 33 -10.66 -7.17 20.07
C ARG A 33 -11.74 -6.41 20.83
N ALA A 34 -11.41 -5.24 21.39
CA ALA A 34 -12.36 -4.37 22.05
C ALA A 34 -13.45 -3.84 21.10
N ALA A 35 -13.14 -3.68 19.82
CA ALA A 35 -14.10 -3.35 18.76
C ALA A 35 -14.92 -4.55 18.24
N GLY A 36 -14.74 -5.75 18.81
CA GLY A 36 -15.51 -6.94 18.48
C GLY A 36 -14.97 -7.74 17.28
N VAL A 37 -13.72 -7.52 16.88
CA VAL A 37 -13.07 -8.34 15.83
C VAL A 37 -12.62 -9.68 16.43
N LYS A 38 -12.98 -10.79 15.77
CA LYS A 38 -12.55 -12.13 16.17
C LYS A 38 -11.03 -12.27 16.03
N VAL A 39 -10.37 -12.95 16.98
CA VAL A 39 -8.91 -13.17 16.96
C VAL A 39 -8.44 -13.82 15.66
N GLU A 40 -9.21 -14.79 15.13
CA GLU A 40 -8.89 -15.43 13.86
C GLU A 40 -8.88 -14.44 12.68
N ASN A 41 -9.81 -13.49 12.66
CA ASN A 41 -9.87 -12.45 11.64
C ASN A 41 -8.72 -11.45 11.78
N ILE A 42 -8.33 -11.10 13.00
CA ILE A 42 -7.14 -10.26 13.25
C ILE A 42 -5.89 -10.95 12.70
N LYS A 43 -5.72 -12.24 12.96
CA LYS A 43 -4.60 -13.02 12.42
C LYS A 43 -4.59 -13.01 10.89
N LYS A 44 -5.72 -13.35 10.24
CA LYS A 44 -5.84 -13.33 8.77
C LYS A 44 -5.57 -11.95 8.17
N ALA A 45 -6.02 -10.89 8.82
CA ALA A 45 -5.74 -9.52 8.43
C ALA A 45 -4.23 -9.20 8.48
N LYS A 46 -3.55 -9.58 9.56
CA LYS A 46 -2.10 -9.36 9.71
C LYS A 46 -1.28 -10.17 8.71
N ASP A 47 -1.65 -11.43 8.48
CA ASP A 47 -0.97 -12.29 7.50
C ASP A 47 -1.10 -11.71 6.08
N LEU A 48 -2.32 -11.26 5.71
CA LEU A 48 -2.55 -10.57 4.44
C LEU A 48 -1.71 -9.29 4.32
N MET A 49 -1.65 -8.48 5.38
CA MET A 49 -0.85 -7.25 5.35
C MET A 49 0.64 -7.51 5.24
N LYS A 50 1.14 -8.52 5.94
CA LYS A 50 2.54 -8.92 5.84
C LYS A 50 2.89 -9.32 4.41
N GLN A 51 2.06 -10.15 3.78
CA GLN A 51 2.24 -10.56 2.40
C GLN A 51 2.26 -9.36 1.44
N VAL A 52 1.31 -8.43 1.60
CA VAL A 52 1.21 -7.23 0.75
C VAL A 52 2.42 -6.31 0.95
N SER A 53 2.88 -6.13 2.18
CA SER A 53 4.08 -5.33 2.49
C SER A 53 5.33 -5.92 1.86
N SER A 54 5.55 -7.23 2.01
CA SER A 54 6.70 -7.92 1.41
C SER A 54 6.68 -7.84 -0.12
N ASN A 55 5.52 -8.04 -0.74
CA ASN A 55 5.38 -7.89 -2.19
C ASN A 55 5.67 -6.46 -2.64
N TYR A 56 5.15 -5.47 -1.91
CA TYR A 56 5.39 -4.05 -2.20
C TYR A 56 6.88 -3.69 -2.12
N GLU A 57 7.57 -4.12 -1.06
CA GLU A 57 9.01 -3.91 -0.89
C GLU A 57 9.81 -4.54 -2.04
N LEU A 58 9.47 -5.77 -2.44
CA LEU A 58 10.10 -6.44 -3.57
C LEU A 58 9.92 -5.65 -4.87
N ARG A 59 8.70 -5.19 -5.17
CA ARG A 59 8.42 -4.38 -6.36
C ARG A 59 9.14 -3.04 -6.34
N LEU A 60 9.29 -2.43 -5.16
CA LEU A 60 10.02 -1.18 -5.00
C LEU A 60 11.53 -1.38 -5.25
N LEU A 61 12.09 -2.51 -4.81
CA LEU A 61 13.47 -2.90 -5.14
C LEU A 61 13.65 -3.15 -6.64
N GLU A 62 12.73 -3.87 -7.28
CA GLU A 62 12.74 -4.08 -8.74
C GLU A 62 12.71 -2.74 -9.49
N ARG A 63 11.85 -1.80 -9.07
CA ARG A 63 11.78 -0.45 -9.65
C ARG A 63 13.12 0.29 -9.53
N LYS A 64 13.71 0.31 -8.33
CA LYS A 64 15.03 0.94 -8.09
C LYS A 64 16.13 0.32 -8.95
N GLN A 65 16.11 -0.99 -9.14
CA GLN A 65 17.06 -1.68 -10.02
C GLN A 65 16.93 -1.19 -11.47
N LEU A 66 15.70 -1.04 -11.98
CA LEU A 66 15.46 -0.52 -13.33
C LEU A 66 15.89 0.94 -13.46
N GLU A 67 15.60 1.79 -12.46
CA GLU A 67 16.06 3.19 -12.41
C GLU A 67 17.60 3.28 -12.49
N LEU A 68 18.32 2.44 -11.74
CA LEU A 68 19.78 2.37 -11.81
C LEU A 68 20.28 1.91 -13.20
N GLN A 69 19.57 0.97 -13.82
CA GLN A 69 19.91 0.50 -15.16
C GLN A 69 19.69 1.60 -16.22
N ILE A 70 18.62 2.38 -16.10
CA ILE A 70 18.36 3.56 -16.93
C ILE A 70 19.50 4.58 -16.76
N ASN A 71 19.86 4.90 -15.52
CA ASN A 71 20.96 5.84 -15.23
C ASN A 71 22.27 5.40 -15.89
N LYS A 72 22.58 4.10 -15.88
CA LYS A 72 23.74 3.55 -16.59
C LYS A 72 23.69 3.82 -18.10
N TYR A 73 22.55 3.62 -18.75
CA TYR A 73 22.41 3.88 -20.18
C TYR A 73 22.47 5.36 -20.54
N ILE A 74 21.91 6.22 -19.68
CA ILE A 74 21.99 7.68 -19.84
C ILE A 74 23.44 8.17 -19.76
N LEU A 75 24.23 7.64 -18.83
CA LEU A 75 25.64 8.03 -18.66
C LEU A 75 26.56 7.50 -19.77
N ASP A 76 26.24 6.35 -20.37
CA ASP A 76 27.05 5.75 -21.44
C ASP A 76 26.81 6.45 -22.79
N ASN A 77 25.58 6.36 -23.32
CA ASN A 77 25.18 7.07 -24.54
C ASN A 77 23.64 7.01 -24.69
N PRO A 78 22.90 8.08 -24.34
CA PRO A 78 21.45 8.03 -24.29
C PRO A 78 20.81 7.82 -25.67
N GLU A 79 21.37 8.40 -26.74
CA GLU A 79 20.83 8.27 -28.10
C GLU A 79 20.92 6.83 -28.62
N LYS A 80 22.05 6.16 -28.36
CA LYS A 80 22.25 4.74 -28.71
C LYS A 80 21.29 3.82 -27.98
N TYR A 81 20.95 4.14 -26.74
CA TYR A 81 20.13 3.27 -25.87
C TYR A 81 18.69 3.74 -25.70
N LEU A 82 18.24 4.76 -26.43
CA LEU A 82 16.90 5.36 -26.28
C LEU A 82 15.80 4.30 -26.20
N LYS A 83 15.75 3.38 -27.16
CA LYS A 83 14.77 2.28 -27.17
C LYS A 83 14.81 1.41 -25.90
N LYS A 84 16.01 1.10 -25.40
CA LYS A 84 16.16 0.31 -24.17
C LYS A 84 15.72 1.09 -22.93
N ILE A 85 15.96 2.39 -22.92
CA ILE A 85 15.53 3.28 -21.84
C ILE A 85 13.99 3.34 -21.83
N ASP A 86 13.35 3.50 -22.99
CA ASP A 86 11.89 3.48 -23.13
C ASP A 86 11.29 2.15 -22.64
N ASP A 87 11.84 1.01 -23.08
CA ASP A 87 11.39 -0.32 -22.63
C ASP A 87 11.51 -0.49 -21.10
N LEU A 88 12.53 0.10 -20.46
CA LEU A 88 12.71 0.05 -19.01
C LEU A 88 11.71 0.95 -18.28
N PHE A 89 11.37 2.12 -18.84
CA PHE A 89 10.32 2.97 -18.29
C PHE A 89 8.94 2.33 -18.40
N ASP A 90 8.63 1.65 -19.51
CA ASP A 90 7.38 0.89 -19.65
C ASP A 90 7.27 -0.22 -18.59
N ARG A 91 8.37 -0.89 -18.28
CA ARG A 91 8.43 -1.88 -17.19
C ARG A 91 8.20 -1.24 -15.83
N ILE A 92 8.78 -0.07 -15.56
CA ILE A 92 8.50 0.70 -14.33
C ILE A 92 7.00 1.03 -14.26
N GLY A 93 6.40 1.50 -15.35
CA GLY A 93 4.96 1.77 -15.42
C GLY A 93 4.09 0.54 -15.09
N ALA A 94 4.48 -0.63 -15.60
CA ALA A 94 3.80 -1.90 -15.30
C ALA A 94 3.93 -2.30 -13.82
N ILE A 95 5.10 -2.08 -13.19
CA ILE A 95 5.32 -2.30 -11.76
C ILE A 95 4.40 -1.40 -10.92
N GLU A 96 4.36 -0.10 -11.22
CA GLU A 96 3.50 0.86 -10.52
C GLU A 96 2.02 0.51 -10.64
N ALA A 97 1.57 0.13 -11.84
CA ALA A 97 0.21 -0.34 -12.06
C ALA A 97 -0.09 -1.61 -11.26
N THR A 98 0.88 -2.50 -11.10
CA THR A 98 0.73 -3.74 -10.31
C THR A 98 0.61 -3.43 -8.83
N ILE A 99 1.49 -2.59 -8.28
CA ILE A 99 1.45 -2.11 -6.90
C ILE A 99 0.06 -1.51 -6.59
N MET A 100 -0.43 -0.62 -7.46
CA MET A 100 -1.74 0.02 -7.27
C MET A 100 -2.89 -1.00 -7.24
N LYS A 101 -2.87 -1.98 -8.14
CA LYS A 101 -3.89 -3.06 -8.19
C LYS A 101 -3.83 -3.95 -6.96
N GLU A 102 -2.64 -4.35 -6.51
CA GLU A 102 -2.46 -5.17 -5.32
C GLU A 102 -2.91 -4.44 -4.05
N ARG A 103 -2.59 -3.16 -3.92
CA ARG A 103 -3.08 -2.32 -2.82
C ARG A 103 -4.60 -2.29 -2.78
N LEU A 104 -5.27 -2.02 -3.91
CA LEU A 104 -6.73 -2.01 -3.97
C LEU A 104 -7.33 -3.38 -3.61
N ARG A 105 -6.77 -4.47 -4.15
CA ARG A 105 -7.22 -5.84 -3.85
C ARG A 105 -7.06 -6.18 -2.37
N SER A 106 -5.94 -5.81 -1.77
CA SER A 106 -5.70 -6.04 -0.34
C SER A 106 -6.71 -5.30 0.54
N GLN A 107 -7.07 -4.06 0.19
CA GLN A 107 -8.10 -3.30 0.90
C GLN A 107 -9.47 -3.98 0.80
N ILE A 108 -9.85 -4.48 -0.38
CA ILE A 108 -11.09 -5.23 -0.58
C ILE A 108 -11.09 -6.52 0.25
N GLN A 109 -9.98 -7.24 0.27
CA GLN A 109 -9.85 -8.47 1.06
C GLN A 109 -9.87 -8.19 2.57
N MET A 110 -9.26 -7.09 3.02
CA MET A 110 -9.24 -6.69 4.42
C MET A 110 -10.65 -6.50 5.00
N LYS A 111 -11.56 -5.92 4.19
CA LYS A 111 -12.98 -5.72 4.56
C LYS A 111 -13.72 -7.03 4.87
N LYS A 112 -13.20 -8.18 4.42
CA LYS A 112 -13.77 -9.51 4.75
C LYS A 112 -13.46 -9.93 6.19
N TYR A 113 -12.39 -9.40 6.76
CA TYR A 113 -11.92 -9.76 8.10
C TYR A 113 -12.28 -8.71 9.15
N ILE A 114 -12.19 -7.43 8.78
CA ILE A 114 -12.44 -6.29 9.66
C ILE A 114 -13.39 -5.33 8.94
N THR A 115 -14.56 -5.08 9.50
CA THR A 115 -15.52 -4.13 8.92
C THR A 115 -15.06 -2.68 9.14
N ALA A 116 -15.59 -1.75 8.35
CA ALA A 116 -15.29 -0.32 8.52
C ALA A 116 -15.66 0.17 9.93
N ASP A 117 -16.83 -0.22 10.45
CA ASP A 117 -17.27 0.18 11.78
C ASP A 117 -16.38 -0.40 12.89
N GLN A 118 -15.96 -1.66 12.75
CA GLN A 118 -15.02 -2.28 13.69
C GLN A 118 -13.67 -1.56 13.68
N TYR A 119 -13.17 -1.21 12.50
CA TYR A 119 -11.91 -0.49 12.37
C TYR A 119 -12.00 0.93 12.96
N MET A 120 -13.09 1.66 12.70
CA MET A 120 -13.30 3.01 13.24
C MET A 120 -13.40 2.99 14.77
N LYS A 121 -14.15 2.04 15.34
CA LYS A 121 -14.22 1.83 16.80
C LYS A 121 -12.84 1.50 17.38
N ALA A 122 -12.10 0.60 16.75
CA ALA A 122 -10.74 0.26 17.19
C ALA A 122 -9.81 1.49 17.14
N LYS A 123 -9.93 2.32 16.09
CA LYS A 123 -9.16 3.57 15.95
C LYS A 123 -9.49 4.58 17.06
N GLU A 124 -10.77 4.75 17.40
CA GLU A 124 -11.17 5.62 18.52
C GLU A 124 -10.61 5.13 19.86
N ILE A 125 -10.62 3.82 20.10
CA ILE A 125 -10.05 3.21 21.31
C ILE A 125 -8.53 3.46 21.35
N ALA A 126 -7.84 3.23 20.23
CA ALA A 126 -6.41 3.50 20.10
C ALA A 126 -6.06 4.97 20.36
N LEU A 127 -6.84 5.91 19.82
CA LEU A 127 -6.63 7.34 20.05
C LEU A 127 -6.82 7.72 21.53
N LYS A 128 -7.85 7.17 22.19
CA LYS A 128 -8.07 7.39 23.63
C LYS A 128 -6.96 6.79 24.50
N ARG A 129 -6.35 5.68 24.07
CA ARG A 129 -5.17 5.11 24.73
C ARG A 129 -3.97 6.05 24.62
N LEU A 130 -3.73 6.59 23.42
CA LEU A 130 -2.56 7.44 23.14
C LEU A 130 -2.68 8.88 23.68
N SER A 131 -3.90 9.35 23.96
CA SER A 131 -4.13 10.66 24.57
C SER A 131 -3.99 10.67 26.10
N LYS A 132 -3.63 9.54 26.71
CA LYS A 132 -3.30 9.41 28.14
C LYS A 132 -1.79 9.38 28.31
#